data_AF-A0A2E6PRT4-F1
#
_entry.id   AF-A0A2E6PRT4-F1
#
_cell.length_a   1.000
_cell.length_b   1.000
_cell.length_c   1.000
_cell.angle_alpha   90.00
_cell.angle_beta   90.00
_cell.angle_gamma   90.00
#
_symmetry.space_group_name_H-M   'P 1'
#
loop_
_entity.id
_entity.type
_entity.pdbx_description
1 polymer ?
#
loop_
_entity_poly.entity_id
_entity_poly.type
_entity_poly.pdbx_seq_one_letter_code
_entity_poly.pdbx_strand_id
1 'polypeptide(L)'
;MPKLSMWKPEKSQDYTFHDNRIREMFTVGGTGVNVHKFLGADTSNNDGSDKSQPSYATQSEKNIQDLLFLENRDRKYDTSVYNLRGIYNVQDIDFDLTQFGLFLQNDTLFISFHQTDMIDGLGRKLINGDVLELPHMRDFYPLDSDLPAALRRYYVVQDGNRAAEGFSPTWYPHIWRVKCTPLVDSQEYRAIFDQTATKQDGTEVTGTDNKLRDLLSTYKKELEINTKILEQAEQEVPKSGYDTSSFYVVPTERDGTPVDNEEDSADTTTVGASSTLITADEIPITPRAEGYTGYNTGDGIAPNGYPVTPSTSFPTSPTVGDYVLRLDYKPNRLFRYDGNRWVKVEDAVRTSTTGGVGTTQKDNFVNNTSTYTDEDGNTKKTRQRLSDALTPEEDV
;
A
#
# COMPACT_ATOMS: atom_id res chain seq x y z
N MET A 1 -7.91 70.73 -23.65
CA MET A 1 -7.77 69.31 -24.07
C MET A 1 -8.72 68.49 -23.24
N PRO A 2 -9.67 67.73 -23.83
CA PRO A 2 -10.43 66.76 -23.07
C PRO A 2 -9.46 65.70 -22.54
N LYS A 3 -9.39 65.52 -21.21
CA LYS A 3 -8.63 64.42 -20.61
C LYS A 3 -9.43 63.13 -20.85
N LEU A 4 -9.21 62.49 -22.00
CA LEU A 4 -9.72 61.15 -22.28
C LEU A 4 -8.96 60.16 -21.41
N SER A 5 -9.45 59.94 -20.19
CA SER A 5 -9.04 58.81 -19.37
C SER A 5 -9.74 57.56 -19.89
N MET A 6 -8.98 56.56 -20.33
CA MET A 6 -9.48 55.22 -20.66
C MET A 6 -9.83 54.40 -19.41
N TRP A 7 -9.29 54.79 -18.25
CA TRP A 7 -9.66 54.21 -16.97
C TRP A 7 -11.02 54.75 -16.50
N LYS A 8 -11.91 53.83 -16.16
CA LYS A 8 -13.20 54.06 -15.50
C LYS A 8 -13.40 52.99 -14.43
N PRO A 9 -14.02 53.31 -13.28
CA PRO A 9 -14.30 52.32 -12.22
C PRO A 9 -15.29 51.22 -12.63
N GLU A 10 -16.11 51.48 -13.65
CA GLU A 10 -17.10 50.55 -14.19
C GLU A 10 -16.72 50.08 -15.59
N LYS A 11 -17.04 48.83 -15.90
CA LYS A 11 -16.85 48.25 -17.24
C LYS A 11 -17.80 48.95 -18.22
N SER A 12 -17.24 49.66 -19.19
CA SER A 12 -18.00 50.33 -20.26
C SER A 12 -17.81 49.61 -21.61
N GLN A 13 -18.38 50.16 -22.68
CA GLN A 13 -18.27 49.57 -24.03
C GLN A 13 -16.81 49.38 -24.49
N ASP A 14 -15.89 50.21 -23.99
CA ASP A 14 -14.44 50.09 -24.23
C ASP A 14 -13.90 48.74 -23.75
N TYR A 15 -14.38 48.22 -22.60
CA TYR A 15 -14.03 46.90 -22.10
C TYR A 15 -14.52 45.82 -23.06
N THR A 16 -15.79 45.89 -23.47
CA THR A 16 -16.40 44.89 -24.37
C THR A 16 -15.70 44.86 -25.73
N PHE A 17 -15.27 46.01 -26.24
CA PHE A 17 -14.49 46.06 -27.49
C PHE A 17 -13.18 45.29 -27.38
N HIS A 18 -12.40 45.53 -26.32
CA HIS A 18 -11.15 44.80 -26.08
C HIS A 18 -11.39 43.32 -25.80
N ASP A 19 -12.41 42.99 -24.98
CA ASP A 19 -12.80 41.62 -24.65
C ASP A 19 -13.16 40.82 -25.91
N ASN A 20 -13.96 41.40 -26.82
CA ASN A 20 -14.34 40.75 -28.07
C ASN A 20 -13.13 40.50 -28.98
N ARG A 21 -12.20 41.46 -29.07
CA ARG A 21 -11.01 41.29 -29.91
C ARG A 21 -10.05 40.25 -29.34
N ILE A 22 -9.90 40.21 -28.01
CA ILE A 22 -9.07 39.20 -27.34
C ILE A 22 -9.73 37.83 -27.46
N ARG A 23 -11.05 37.72 -27.27
CA ARG A 23 -11.84 36.49 -27.47
C ARG A 23 -11.53 35.85 -28.83
N GLU A 24 -11.55 36.65 -29.90
CA GLU A 24 -11.27 36.17 -31.25
C GLU A 24 -9.89 35.49 -31.38
N MET A 25 -8.87 36.00 -30.68
CA MET A 25 -7.54 35.38 -30.66
C MET A 25 -7.58 33.96 -30.07
N PHE A 26 -8.38 33.73 -29.04
CA PHE A 26 -8.58 32.39 -28.46
C PHE A 26 -9.49 31.51 -29.33
N THR A 27 -10.52 32.09 -29.96
CA THR A 27 -11.40 31.32 -30.86
C THR A 27 -10.65 30.80 -32.08
N VAL A 28 -9.76 31.61 -32.66
CA VAL A 28 -9.03 31.26 -33.89
C VAL A 28 -7.71 30.55 -33.61
N GLY A 29 -6.94 31.02 -32.62
CA GLY A 29 -5.61 30.51 -32.31
C GLY A 29 -5.54 29.52 -31.15
N GLY A 30 -6.61 29.38 -30.37
CA GLY A 30 -6.64 28.52 -29.19
C GLY A 30 -6.81 27.04 -29.50
N THR A 31 -6.06 26.22 -28.76
CA THR A 31 -6.26 24.77 -28.73
C THR A 31 -7.52 24.43 -27.93
N GLY A 32 -8.20 23.34 -28.30
CA GLY A 32 -9.33 22.84 -27.52
C GLY A 32 -8.83 22.19 -26.23
N VAL A 33 -9.45 22.51 -25.11
CA VAL A 33 -9.16 21.93 -23.79
C VAL A 33 -10.46 21.41 -23.21
N ASN A 34 -10.46 20.14 -22.83
CA ASN A 34 -11.56 19.52 -22.13
C ASN A 34 -11.37 19.74 -20.63
N VAL A 35 -12.40 20.22 -19.94
CA VAL A 35 -12.37 20.58 -18.53
C VAL A 35 -13.32 19.68 -17.77
N HIS A 36 -12.76 18.95 -16.80
CA HIS A 36 -13.48 18.24 -15.77
C HIS A 36 -13.63 19.19 -14.57
N LYS A 37 -14.86 19.71 -14.40
CA LYS A 37 -15.18 20.72 -13.39
C LYS A 37 -15.22 20.08 -12.01
N PHE A 38 -14.39 20.57 -11.09
CA PHE A 38 -14.45 20.18 -9.68
C PHE A 38 -15.71 20.74 -9.01
N LEU A 39 -16.46 19.89 -8.29
CA LEU A 39 -17.70 20.26 -7.60
C LEU A 39 -17.53 20.39 -6.08
N GLY A 40 -16.47 19.79 -5.51
CA GLY A 40 -16.26 19.72 -4.06
C GLY A 40 -15.87 18.33 -3.59
N ALA A 41 -15.66 18.20 -2.28
CA ALA A 41 -15.47 16.90 -1.63
C ALA A 41 -16.77 16.06 -1.66
N ASP A 42 -16.62 14.74 -1.59
CA ASP A 42 -17.74 13.83 -1.39
C ASP A 42 -18.36 14.03 0.00
N THR A 43 -19.62 14.48 0.04
CA THR A 43 -20.36 14.65 1.29
C THR A 43 -21.12 13.38 1.69
N SER A 44 -21.14 12.34 0.86
CA SER A 44 -21.89 11.09 1.14
C SER A 44 -21.19 10.14 2.10
N ASN A 45 -19.85 10.23 2.22
CA ASN A 45 -19.07 9.47 3.19
C ASN A 45 -19.08 10.08 4.61
N ASN A 46 -19.65 11.27 4.77
CA ASN A 46 -19.86 11.91 6.08
C ASN A 46 -21.32 11.74 6.48
N ASP A 47 -21.68 10.54 6.95
CA ASP A 47 -22.99 10.22 7.51
C ASP A 47 -23.35 11.01 8.78
N GLY A 48 -22.49 11.94 9.21
CA GLY A 48 -22.66 12.75 10.41
C GLY A 48 -22.47 11.97 11.71
N SER A 49 -22.06 10.71 11.63
CA SER A 49 -21.79 9.88 12.82
C SER A 49 -20.45 10.26 13.48
N ASP A 50 -19.46 10.64 12.68
CA ASP A 50 -18.14 11.07 13.15
C ASP A 50 -18.11 12.58 13.41
N LYS A 51 -18.26 12.95 14.69
CA LYS A 51 -18.19 14.35 15.16
C LYS A 51 -16.82 15.00 14.99
N SER A 52 -15.77 14.23 14.66
CA SER A 52 -14.43 14.77 14.40
C SER A 52 -14.26 15.30 12.97
N GLN A 53 -15.21 15.02 12.07
CA GLN A 53 -15.16 15.43 10.67
C GLN A 53 -16.23 16.46 10.31
N PRO A 54 -15.96 17.39 9.38
CA PRO A 54 -16.93 18.39 8.96
C PRO A 54 -18.08 17.77 8.15
N SER A 55 -19.32 18.06 8.53
CA SER A 55 -20.52 17.68 7.78
C SER A 55 -21.09 18.86 7.02
N TYR A 56 -21.31 18.69 5.71
CA TYR A 56 -21.89 19.72 4.83
C TYR A 56 -23.22 19.25 4.25
N ALA A 57 -24.24 20.10 4.33
CA ALA A 57 -25.57 19.80 3.79
C ALA A 57 -25.65 19.86 2.25
N THR A 58 -24.70 20.52 1.59
CA THR A 58 -24.67 20.68 0.14
C THR A 58 -23.25 20.61 -0.36
N GLN A 59 -23.05 19.95 -1.50
CA GLN A 59 -21.76 19.90 -2.18
C GLN A 59 -21.38 21.27 -2.74
N SER A 60 -20.16 21.71 -2.47
CA SER A 60 -19.62 23.00 -2.89
C SER A 60 -18.11 22.89 -3.04
N GLU A 61 -17.53 23.67 -3.96
CA GLU A 61 -16.09 23.68 -4.21
C GLU A 61 -15.27 24.21 -3.03
N LYS A 62 -15.95 24.82 -2.05
CA LYS A 62 -15.35 25.37 -0.82
C LYS A 62 -15.33 24.38 0.35
N ASN A 63 -15.98 23.22 0.20
CA ASN A 63 -16.03 22.23 1.27
C ASN A 63 -14.65 21.59 1.43
N ILE A 64 -14.25 21.38 2.69
CA ILE A 64 -12.99 20.75 3.08
C ILE A 64 -13.32 19.46 3.82
N GLN A 65 -12.83 18.32 3.33
CA GLN A 65 -13.10 17.02 3.94
C GLN A 65 -12.29 16.81 5.22
N ASP A 66 -11.00 17.13 5.18
CA ASP A 66 -10.10 16.99 6.32
C ASP A 66 -9.65 18.38 6.80
N LEU A 67 -10.11 18.80 7.98
CA LEU A 67 -9.77 20.11 8.54
C LEU A 67 -8.34 20.17 9.10
N LEU A 68 -7.77 19.03 9.49
CA LEU A 68 -6.42 18.99 10.07
C LEU A 68 -5.36 19.19 8.99
N PHE A 69 -5.56 18.54 7.84
CA PHE A 69 -4.65 18.64 6.68
C PHE A 69 -5.13 19.63 5.62
N LEU A 70 -6.32 20.22 5.81
CA LEU A 70 -6.96 21.16 4.88
C LEU A 70 -7.06 20.62 3.45
N GLU A 71 -7.35 19.32 3.32
CA GLU A 71 -7.36 18.60 2.05
C GLU A 71 -8.72 17.97 1.74
N ASN A 72 -8.89 17.62 0.47
CA ASN A 72 -10.04 16.89 -0.06
C ASN A 72 -9.57 15.57 -0.64
N ARG A 73 -9.67 14.50 0.16
CA ARG A 73 -9.25 13.14 -0.22
C ARG A 73 -10.15 12.50 -1.28
N ASP A 74 -11.42 12.87 -1.32
CA ASP A 74 -12.39 12.35 -2.29
C ASP A 74 -12.99 13.50 -3.10
N ARG A 75 -12.29 13.95 -4.16
CA ARG A 75 -12.80 15.02 -5.02
C ARG A 75 -13.87 14.48 -5.97
N LYS A 76 -14.96 15.25 -6.14
CA LYS A 76 -15.99 14.96 -7.13
C LYS A 76 -15.94 15.96 -8.26
N TYR A 77 -16.23 15.43 -9.44
CA TYR A 77 -16.25 16.17 -10.70
C TYR A 77 -17.65 16.10 -11.29
N ASP A 78 -18.00 17.13 -12.06
CA ASP A 78 -19.19 17.11 -12.90
C ASP A 78 -19.10 15.95 -13.90
N THR A 79 -20.23 15.32 -14.18
CA THR A 79 -20.30 14.26 -15.20
C THR A 79 -20.21 14.84 -16.61
N SER A 80 -20.55 16.13 -16.77
CA SER A 80 -20.42 16.84 -18.04
C SER A 80 -18.99 17.36 -18.24
N VAL A 81 -18.44 17.16 -19.43
CA VAL A 81 -17.13 17.71 -19.83
C VAL A 81 -17.32 19.02 -20.56
N TYR A 82 -16.68 20.08 -20.09
CA TYR A 82 -16.75 21.42 -20.69
C TYR A 82 -15.61 21.63 -21.68
N ASN A 83 -15.85 22.31 -22.79
CA ASN A 83 -14.80 22.62 -23.75
C ASN A 83 -14.46 24.11 -23.70
N LEU A 84 -13.18 24.42 -23.47
CA LEU A 84 -12.65 25.78 -23.50
C LEU A 84 -11.52 25.88 -24.52
N ARG A 85 -11.22 27.11 -24.96
CA ARG A 85 -10.08 27.40 -25.82
C ARG A 85 -8.93 27.99 -25.01
N GLY A 86 -7.81 27.29 -25.01
CA GLY A 86 -6.60 27.66 -24.28
C GLY A 86 -5.40 27.87 -25.21
N ILE A 87 -4.55 28.83 -24.85
CA ILE A 87 -3.26 29.06 -25.50
C ILE A 87 -2.16 28.83 -24.46
N TYR A 88 -1.14 28.07 -24.81
CA TYR A 88 0.02 27.84 -23.97
C TYR A 88 1.27 27.71 -24.84
N ASN A 89 2.43 27.94 -24.24
CA ASN A 89 3.71 27.74 -24.91
C ASN A 89 4.22 26.34 -24.60
N VAL A 90 4.60 25.60 -25.64
CA VAL A 90 5.36 24.36 -25.48
C VAL A 90 6.80 24.76 -25.21
N GLN A 91 7.37 24.26 -24.10
CA GLN A 91 8.77 24.48 -23.76
C GLN A 91 9.48 23.14 -23.71
N ASP A 92 10.66 23.06 -24.32
CA ASP A 92 11.54 21.91 -24.20
C ASP A 92 12.35 22.06 -22.90
N ILE A 93 12.03 21.25 -21.89
CA ILE A 93 12.77 21.22 -20.62
C ILE A 93 13.72 20.04 -20.67
N ASP A 94 15.02 20.30 -20.48
CA ASP A 94 16.05 19.27 -20.38
C ASP A 94 16.27 18.91 -18.89
N PHE A 95 16.11 17.63 -18.55
CA PHE A 95 16.27 17.16 -17.17
C PHE A 95 17.75 16.94 -16.87
N ASP A 96 18.38 17.88 -16.16
CA ASP A 96 19.72 17.68 -15.64
C ASP A 96 19.69 16.81 -14.36
N LEU A 97 19.99 15.52 -14.53
CA LEU A 97 20.04 14.53 -13.46
C LEU A 97 21.33 14.62 -12.61
N THR A 98 22.27 15.51 -12.94
CA THR A 98 23.52 15.65 -12.18
C THR A 98 23.34 16.40 -10.85
N GLN A 99 22.21 17.11 -10.67
CA GLN A 99 21.90 17.84 -9.45
C GLN A 99 20.75 17.16 -8.68
N PHE A 100 21.10 16.34 -7.68
CA PHE A 100 20.11 15.72 -6.79
C PHE A 100 19.39 16.76 -5.94
N GLY A 101 18.07 16.91 -6.16
CA GLY A 101 17.12 17.25 -5.10
C GLY A 101 16.78 18.74 -4.86
N LEU A 102 17.21 19.69 -5.69
CA LEU A 102 16.87 21.11 -5.45
C LEU A 102 16.25 21.88 -6.62
N PHE A 103 16.30 21.34 -7.84
CA PHE A 103 15.70 22.00 -9.02
C PHE A 103 15.07 20.99 -10.00
N LEU A 104 14.32 20.01 -9.51
CA LEU A 104 13.40 19.28 -10.39
C LEU A 104 12.24 20.23 -10.77
N GLN A 105 12.35 20.89 -11.92
CA GLN A 105 11.19 21.45 -12.59
C GLN A 105 10.32 20.28 -13.05
N ASN A 106 9.30 19.95 -12.26
CA ASN A 106 8.19 19.14 -12.75
C ASN A 106 7.62 19.80 -14.01
N ASP A 107 7.15 18.99 -14.96
CA ASP A 107 6.53 19.39 -16.24
C ASP A 107 5.29 20.28 -16.01
N THR A 108 5.50 21.56 -15.68
CA THR A 108 4.43 22.51 -15.38
C THR A 108 4.01 23.25 -16.63
N LEU A 109 2.71 23.24 -16.92
CA LEU A 109 2.13 23.91 -18.07
C LEU A 109 1.43 25.20 -17.64
N PHE A 110 1.69 26.31 -18.33
CA PHE A 110 0.96 27.56 -18.13
C PHE A 110 0.00 27.80 -19.29
N ILE A 111 -1.30 27.71 -19.02
CA ILE A 111 -2.35 27.89 -20.05
C ILE A 111 -3.10 29.19 -19.77
N SER A 112 -3.18 30.05 -20.77
CA SER A 112 -4.00 31.26 -20.78
C SER A 112 -5.36 30.95 -21.41
N PHE A 113 -6.44 31.40 -20.76
CA PHE A 113 -7.83 31.29 -21.21
C PHE A 113 -8.49 32.66 -21.27
N HIS A 114 -9.43 32.83 -22.19
CA HIS A 114 -10.29 34.01 -22.19
C HIS A 114 -11.22 34.00 -20.97
N GLN A 115 -11.19 35.08 -20.18
CA GLN A 115 -11.86 35.09 -18.87
C GLN A 115 -13.39 35.06 -18.99
N THR A 116 -13.96 35.86 -19.91
CA THR A 116 -15.42 35.93 -20.06
C THR A 116 -15.98 34.61 -20.60
N ASP A 117 -15.34 34.01 -21.61
CA ASP A 117 -15.77 32.72 -22.18
C ASP A 117 -15.69 31.58 -21.17
N MET A 118 -14.63 31.58 -20.35
CA MET A 118 -14.49 30.63 -19.25
C MET A 118 -15.66 30.75 -18.27
N ILE A 119 -16.06 31.97 -17.90
CA ILE A 119 -17.18 32.20 -16.99
C ILE A 119 -18.50 31.80 -17.65
N ASP A 120 -18.69 32.11 -18.94
CA ASP A 120 -19.91 31.78 -19.66
C ASP A 120 -20.06 30.25 -19.89
N GLY A 121 -18.96 29.54 -20.14
CA GLY A 121 -18.95 28.10 -20.37
C GLY A 121 -19.01 27.27 -19.09
N LEU A 122 -18.23 27.63 -18.07
CA LEU A 122 -18.08 26.86 -16.82
C LEU A 122 -19.00 27.37 -15.69
N GLY A 123 -19.50 28.60 -15.79
CA GLY A 123 -20.23 29.32 -14.73
C GLY A 123 -19.32 29.92 -13.66
N ARG A 124 -18.00 29.66 -13.71
CA ARG A 124 -16.99 30.20 -12.78
C ARG A 124 -15.62 30.23 -13.43
N LYS A 125 -14.66 30.86 -12.75
CA LYS A 125 -13.25 30.76 -13.13
C LYS A 125 -12.71 29.36 -12.80
N LEU A 126 -11.70 28.92 -13.54
CA LEU A 126 -10.92 27.73 -13.19
C LEU A 126 -10.23 27.95 -11.84
N ILE A 127 -10.30 26.95 -10.97
CA ILE A 127 -9.74 26.95 -9.62
C ILE A 127 -8.80 25.76 -9.43
N ASN A 128 -8.10 25.74 -8.30
CA ASN A 128 -7.31 24.56 -7.91
C ASN A 128 -8.20 23.31 -7.89
N GLY A 129 -7.72 22.24 -8.51
CA GLY A 129 -8.40 20.95 -8.52
C GLY A 129 -9.27 20.68 -9.75
N ASP A 130 -9.55 21.69 -10.58
CA ASP A 130 -10.11 21.44 -11.91
C ASP A 130 -9.08 20.63 -12.72
N VAL A 131 -9.56 19.62 -13.45
CA VAL A 131 -8.71 18.72 -14.24
C VAL A 131 -8.90 19.04 -15.72
N LEU A 132 -7.80 19.17 -16.44
CA LEU A 132 -7.72 19.49 -17.85
C LEU A 132 -7.25 18.27 -18.63
N GLU A 133 -7.94 17.96 -19.72
CA GLU A 133 -7.52 17.03 -20.75
C GLU A 133 -7.18 17.82 -22.01
N LEU A 134 -6.01 17.55 -22.59
CA LEU A 134 -5.52 18.18 -23.82
C LEU A 134 -5.63 17.18 -24.98
N PRO A 135 -6.68 17.25 -25.83
CA PRO A 135 -6.93 16.24 -26.85
C PRO A 135 -5.82 16.10 -27.91
N HIS A 136 -5.06 17.17 -28.17
CA HIS A 136 -3.96 17.18 -29.13
C HIS A 136 -2.65 16.63 -28.56
N MET A 137 -2.54 16.43 -27.24
CA MET A 137 -1.39 15.78 -26.59
C MET A 137 -1.65 14.30 -26.30
N ARG A 138 -2.65 13.70 -26.94
CA ARG A 138 -2.89 12.25 -26.83
C ARG A 138 -1.76 11.50 -27.50
N ASP A 139 -1.25 10.48 -26.81
CA ASP A 139 -0.26 9.58 -27.38
C ASP A 139 -0.96 8.49 -28.19
N PHE A 140 -0.63 8.39 -29.48
CA PHE A 140 -1.18 7.40 -30.41
C PHE A 140 -0.25 6.20 -30.62
N TYR A 141 0.98 6.26 -30.10
CA TYR A 141 2.00 5.23 -30.31
C TYR A 141 2.62 4.78 -28.97
N PRO A 142 1.81 4.18 -28.07
CA PRO A 142 2.35 3.65 -26.83
C PRO A 142 3.38 2.54 -27.12
N LEU A 143 4.39 2.44 -26.26
CA LEU A 143 5.42 1.40 -26.37
C LEU A 143 4.86 -0.02 -26.18
N ASP A 144 3.81 -0.14 -25.36
CA ASP A 144 3.07 -1.37 -25.17
C ASP A 144 1.99 -1.49 -26.26
N SER A 145 2.19 -2.44 -27.18
CA SER A 145 1.29 -2.70 -28.29
C SER A 145 -0.05 -3.32 -27.87
N ASP A 146 -0.14 -3.84 -26.64
CA ASP A 146 -1.36 -4.45 -26.12
C ASP A 146 -2.32 -3.41 -25.54
N LEU A 147 -1.90 -2.15 -25.36
CA LEU A 147 -2.75 -1.04 -24.94
C LEU A 147 -3.69 -0.62 -26.08
N PRO A 148 -5.01 -0.86 -25.98
CA PRO A 148 -5.96 -0.62 -27.06
C PRO A 148 -6.37 0.86 -27.20
N ALA A 149 -5.79 1.78 -26.42
CA ALA A 149 -6.26 3.15 -26.27
C ALA A 149 -5.16 4.19 -26.48
N ALA A 150 -5.52 5.30 -27.14
CA ALA A 150 -4.67 6.49 -27.18
C ALA A 150 -4.61 7.10 -25.77
N LEU A 151 -3.42 7.18 -25.20
CA LEU A 151 -3.26 7.53 -23.80
C LEU A 151 -3.57 9.02 -23.61
N ARG A 152 -4.63 9.30 -22.86
CA ARG A 152 -5.05 10.66 -22.53
C ARG A 152 -4.18 11.18 -21.40
N ARG A 153 -3.58 12.35 -21.59
CA ARG A 153 -2.81 13.03 -20.56
C ARG A 153 -3.69 14.05 -19.84
N TYR A 154 -3.77 13.88 -18.52
CA TYR A 154 -4.51 14.76 -17.63
C TYR A 154 -3.54 15.69 -16.90
N TYR A 155 -3.99 16.92 -16.69
CA TYR A 155 -3.29 17.93 -15.91
C TYR A 155 -4.25 18.48 -14.85
N VAL A 156 -3.75 18.75 -13.64
CA VAL A 156 -4.52 19.43 -12.61
C VAL A 156 -4.13 20.90 -12.52
N VAL A 157 -5.12 21.77 -12.39
CA VAL A 157 -4.90 23.19 -12.08
C VAL A 157 -4.43 23.31 -10.64
N GLN A 158 -3.26 23.93 -10.45
CA GLN A 158 -2.68 24.24 -9.14
C GLN A 158 -3.06 25.65 -8.68
N ASP A 159 -3.04 26.60 -9.61
CA ASP A 159 -3.38 27.99 -9.32
C ASP A 159 -3.88 28.69 -10.58
N GLY A 160 -4.68 29.73 -10.40
CA GLY A 160 -5.21 30.58 -11.46
C GLY A 160 -5.05 32.05 -11.09
N ASN A 161 -4.41 32.82 -11.97
CA ASN A 161 -4.15 34.23 -11.76
C ASN A 161 -4.47 35.05 -13.02
N ARG A 162 -4.66 36.37 -12.83
CA ARG A 162 -4.80 37.30 -13.95
C ARG A 162 -3.46 37.44 -14.65
N ALA A 163 -3.40 37.12 -15.93
CA ALA A 163 -2.17 37.23 -16.70
C ALA A 163 -1.82 38.71 -16.93
N ALA A 164 -0.55 39.09 -16.78
CA ALA A 164 -0.10 40.46 -17.06
C ALA A 164 -0.36 40.87 -18.52
N GLU A 165 -0.27 39.93 -19.46
CA GLU A 165 -0.60 40.14 -20.89
C GLU A 165 -2.08 40.39 -21.15
N GLY A 166 -2.95 40.07 -20.19
CA GLY A 166 -4.40 40.17 -20.32
C GLY A 166 -4.99 41.53 -19.97
N PHE A 167 -4.18 42.50 -19.56
CA PHE A 167 -4.66 43.84 -19.22
C PHE A 167 -4.78 44.69 -20.48
N SER A 168 -5.99 45.20 -20.74
CA SER A 168 -6.21 46.18 -21.80
C SER A 168 -5.85 47.59 -21.32
N PRO A 169 -5.77 48.59 -22.23
CA PRO A 169 -5.59 50.00 -21.84
C PRO A 169 -6.66 50.55 -20.88
N THR A 170 -7.78 49.83 -20.72
CA THR A 170 -8.81 50.12 -19.71
C THR A 170 -8.46 49.59 -18.31
N TRP A 171 -7.27 49.01 -18.12
CA TRP A 171 -6.75 48.42 -16.88
C TRP A 171 -7.57 47.25 -16.31
N TYR A 172 -8.50 46.71 -17.10
CA TYR A 172 -9.21 45.49 -16.76
C TYR A 172 -8.55 44.25 -17.34
N PRO A 173 -8.57 43.12 -16.60
CA PRO A 173 -8.07 41.84 -17.07
C PRO A 173 -9.11 41.15 -17.96
N HIS A 174 -8.64 40.54 -19.05
CA HIS A 174 -9.43 39.74 -19.98
C HIS A 174 -8.96 38.27 -20.06
N ILE A 175 -7.79 37.97 -19.49
CA ILE A 175 -7.15 36.64 -19.58
C ILE A 175 -6.94 36.08 -18.18
N TRP A 176 -7.31 34.81 -18.03
CA TRP A 176 -7.04 34.00 -16.85
C TRP A 176 -5.97 32.97 -17.18
N ARG A 177 -4.83 33.03 -16.49
CA ARG A 177 -3.74 32.06 -16.67
C ARG A 177 -3.75 31.08 -15.53
N VAL A 178 -3.75 29.80 -15.86
CA VAL A 178 -3.63 28.71 -14.89
C VAL A 178 -2.26 28.07 -14.98
N LYS A 179 -1.74 27.69 -13.81
CA LYS A 179 -0.59 26.81 -13.68
C LYS A 179 -1.11 25.39 -13.50
N CYS A 180 -0.65 24.49 -14.34
CA CYS A 180 -1.06 23.09 -14.34
C CYS A 180 0.14 22.17 -14.12
N THR A 181 -0.08 21.07 -13.42
CA THR A 181 0.90 19.98 -13.26
C THR A 181 0.30 18.68 -13.79
N PRO A 182 1.11 17.70 -14.22
CA PRO A 182 0.58 16.42 -14.67
C PRO A 182 -0.21 15.76 -13.53
N LEU A 183 -1.32 15.15 -13.87
CA LEU A 183 -2.16 14.43 -12.91
C LEU A 183 -1.49 13.09 -12.58
N VAL A 184 -1.39 12.78 -11.29
CA VAL A 184 -0.96 11.47 -10.81
C VAL A 184 -2.17 10.71 -10.28
N ASP A 185 -2.11 9.38 -10.35
CA ASP A 185 -3.10 8.52 -9.73
C ASP A 185 -3.00 8.64 -8.21
N SER A 186 -3.90 9.44 -7.63
CA SER A 186 -4.04 9.58 -6.19
C SER A 186 -5.50 9.40 -5.82
N GLN A 187 -5.74 9.10 -4.54
CA GLN A 187 -7.08 8.92 -4.00
C GLN A 187 -8.00 10.11 -4.33
N GLU A 188 -7.44 11.33 -4.32
CA GLU A 188 -8.16 12.56 -4.63
C GLU A 188 -8.84 12.55 -5.99
N TYR A 189 -8.21 11.96 -6.99
CA TYR A 189 -8.65 12.00 -8.39
C TYR A 189 -9.31 10.69 -8.85
N ARG A 190 -9.69 9.82 -7.90
CA ARG A 190 -10.29 8.51 -8.19
C ARG A 190 -11.49 8.60 -9.13
N ALA A 191 -12.31 9.66 -9.03
CA ALA A 191 -13.46 9.87 -9.91
C ALA A 191 -13.09 10.10 -11.40
N ILE A 192 -11.87 10.52 -11.70
CA ILE A 192 -11.34 10.65 -13.06
C ILE A 192 -10.75 9.31 -13.52
N PHE A 193 -9.93 8.66 -12.69
CA PHE A 193 -9.23 7.44 -13.05
C PHE A 193 -10.09 6.17 -13.04
N ASP A 194 -11.20 6.14 -12.29
CA ASP A 194 -12.14 5.01 -12.28
C ASP A 194 -13.03 4.96 -13.54
N GLN A 195 -12.95 5.98 -14.41
CA GLN A 195 -13.67 6.01 -15.69
C GLN A 195 -13.12 4.98 -16.67
N THR A 196 -14.02 4.45 -17.50
CA THR A 196 -13.64 3.52 -18.58
C THR A 196 -12.78 4.26 -19.60
N ALA A 197 -11.63 3.68 -19.92
CA ALA A 197 -10.77 4.16 -20.98
C ALA A 197 -11.49 4.09 -22.33
N THR A 198 -11.12 5.00 -23.21
CA THR A 198 -11.68 5.05 -24.57
C THR A 198 -10.56 4.90 -25.59
N LYS A 199 -10.86 4.15 -26.63
CA LYS A 199 -9.96 3.91 -27.76
C LYS A 199 -9.85 5.16 -28.64
N GLN A 200 -8.93 5.10 -29.60
CA GLN A 200 -8.71 6.19 -30.57
C GLN A 200 -9.97 6.56 -31.37
N ASP A 201 -10.85 5.59 -31.62
CA ASP A 201 -12.13 5.78 -32.33
C ASP A 201 -13.26 6.34 -31.44
N GLY A 202 -12.98 6.60 -30.15
CA GLY A 202 -13.96 7.07 -29.17
C GLY A 202 -14.83 5.97 -28.56
N THR A 203 -14.64 4.70 -28.92
CA THR A 203 -15.33 3.57 -28.29
C THR A 203 -14.69 3.23 -26.95
N GLU A 204 -15.46 2.62 -26.03
CA GLU A 204 -14.92 2.19 -24.75
C GLU A 204 -13.98 0.98 -24.90
N VAL A 205 -12.94 0.94 -24.07
CA VAL A 205 -12.10 -0.26 -23.93
C VAL A 205 -12.91 -1.35 -23.25
N THR A 206 -12.98 -2.53 -23.85
CA THR A 206 -13.67 -3.69 -23.30
C THR A 206 -12.64 -4.70 -22.81
N GLY A 207 -12.80 -5.20 -21.57
CA GLY A 207 -11.86 -6.13 -20.94
C GLY A 207 -11.78 -5.96 -19.43
N THR A 208 -10.94 -6.77 -18.77
CA THR A 208 -10.71 -6.71 -17.31
C THR A 208 -9.95 -5.45 -16.89
N ASP A 209 -9.09 -4.92 -17.77
CA ASP A 209 -8.24 -3.75 -17.56
C ASP A 209 -8.75 -2.54 -18.35
N ASN A 210 -10.00 -2.16 -18.11
CA ASN A 210 -10.67 -1.13 -18.90
C ASN A 210 -10.70 0.25 -18.27
N LYS A 211 -10.16 0.43 -17.05
CA LYS A 211 -10.17 1.73 -16.37
C LYS A 211 -8.93 2.54 -16.72
N LEU A 212 -9.05 3.87 -16.71
CA LEU A 212 -7.92 4.77 -16.86
C LEU A 212 -6.80 4.46 -15.88
N ARG A 213 -7.15 4.14 -14.63
CA ARG A 213 -6.19 3.75 -13.60
C ARG A 213 -5.31 2.59 -14.03
N ASP A 214 -5.89 1.56 -14.64
CA ASP A 214 -5.16 0.35 -14.99
C ASP A 214 -4.16 0.57 -16.13
N LEU A 215 -4.38 1.60 -16.96
CA LEU A 215 -3.53 1.94 -18.09
C LEU A 215 -2.50 3.04 -17.78
N LEU A 216 -2.86 3.99 -16.91
CA LEU A 216 -2.04 5.17 -16.59
C LEU A 216 -1.22 5.02 -15.30
N SER A 217 -1.63 4.14 -14.38
CA SER A 217 -1.04 4.06 -13.05
C SER A 217 0.08 3.02 -12.95
N THR A 218 1.08 3.34 -12.12
CA THR A 218 2.09 2.39 -11.66
C THR A 218 1.58 1.46 -10.57
N TYR A 219 0.35 1.65 -10.08
CA TYR A 219 -0.23 0.93 -8.95
C TYR A 219 -0.09 -0.60 -9.05
N LYS A 220 -0.37 -1.17 -10.22
CA LYS A 220 -0.20 -2.62 -10.45
C LYS A 220 1.25 -3.07 -10.26
N LYS A 221 2.20 -2.27 -10.74
CA LYS A 221 3.63 -2.56 -10.59
C LYS A 221 4.07 -2.42 -9.14
N GLU A 222 3.57 -1.43 -8.42
CA GLU A 222 3.83 -1.26 -6.99
C GLU A 222 3.29 -2.43 -6.17
N LEU A 223 2.09 -2.92 -6.51
CA LEU A 223 1.51 -4.11 -5.88
C LEU A 223 2.34 -5.36 -6.19
N GLU A 224 2.75 -5.54 -7.45
CA GLU A 224 3.65 -6.63 -7.84
C GLU A 224 4.97 -6.59 -7.07
N ILE A 225 5.58 -5.40 -6.95
CA ILE A 225 6.81 -5.20 -6.17
C ILE A 225 6.58 -5.55 -4.70
N ASN A 226 5.48 -5.11 -4.10
CA ASN A 226 5.14 -5.43 -2.72
C ASN A 226 4.96 -6.94 -2.52
N THR A 227 4.22 -7.60 -3.41
CA THR A 227 4.08 -9.07 -3.39
C THR A 227 5.43 -9.77 -3.56
N LYS A 228 6.31 -9.30 -4.44
CA LYS A 228 7.66 -9.86 -4.59
C LYS A 228 8.53 -9.68 -3.35
N ILE A 229 8.40 -8.54 -2.66
CA ILE A 229 9.06 -8.31 -1.37
C ILE A 229 8.53 -9.29 -0.32
N LEU A 230 7.22 -9.51 -0.27
CA LEU A 230 6.61 -10.48 0.65
C LEU A 230 7.07 -11.92 0.35
N GLU A 231 7.07 -12.32 -0.93
CA GLU A 231 7.57 -13.63 -1.37
C GLU A 231 9.04 -13.84 -0.99
N GLN A 232 9.88 -12.81 -1.18
CA GLN A 232 11.29 -12.87 -0.77
C GLN A 232 11.45 -12.93 0.76
N ALA A 233 10.67 -12.14 1.49
CA ALA A 233 10.67 -12.15 2.95
C ALA A 233 10.25 -13.51 3.52
N GLU A 234 9.29 -14.20 2.90
CA GLU A 234 8.88 -15.55 3.26
C GLU A 234 10.00 -16.59 3.06
N GLN A 235 10.86 -16.40 2.05
CA GLN A 235 12.02 -17.27 1.84
C GLN A 235 13.11 -17.04 2.89
N GLU A 236 13.37 -15.78 3.24
CA GLU A 236 14.41 -15.42 4.21
C GLU A 236 14.01 -15.74 5.66
N VAL A 237 12.73 -15.57 6.00
CA VAL A 237 12.20 -15.79 7.36
C VAL A 237 10.89 -16.59 7.30
N PRO A 238 10.97 -17.92 7.06
CA PRO A 238 9.79 -18.75 6.83
C PRO A 238 8.96 -19.03 8.08
N LYS A 239 9.55 -18.92 9.27
CA LYS A 239 8.88 -19.21 10.54
C LYS A 239 9.22 -18.18 11.60
N SER A 240 8.27 -17.94 12.51
CA SER A 240 8.44 -17.15 13.73
C SER A 240 9.57 -17.68 14.62
N GLY A 241 10.12 -16.84 15.48
CA GLY A 241 11.10 -17.25 16.49
C GLY A 241 12.52 -17.30 15.97
N TYR A 242 13.41 -17.94 16.71
CA TYR A 242 14.82 -18.08 16.35
C TYR A 242 15.06 -19.41 15.64
N ASP A 243 15.88 -19.39 14.59
CA ASP A 243 16.36 -20.61 13.96
C ASP A 243 17.60 -21.14 14.66
N THR A 244 17.49 -22.33 15.27
CA THR A 244 18.57 -22.98 16.00
C THR A 244 19.19 -24.15 15.25
N SER A 245 18.66 -24.50 14.07
CA SER A 245 19.10 -25.64 13.25
C SER A 245 20.59 -25.60 12.86
N SER A 246 21.17 -24.40 12.75
CA SER A 246 22.58 -24.21 12.39
C SER A 246 23.55 -24.32 13.58
N PHE A 247 23.04 -24.44 14.81
CA PHE A 247 23.88 -24.49 15.99
C PHE A 247 24.09 -25.92 16.50
N TYR A 248 25.32 -26.20 16.96
CA TYR A 248 25.68 -27.52 17.49
C TYR A 248 25.30 -27.65 18.97
N VAL A 249 24.56 -28.71 19.31
CA VAL A 249 24.21 -29.06 20.68
C VAL A 249 25.11 -30.18 21.18
N VAL A 250 25.80 -29.93 22.28
CA VAL A 250 26.68 -30.93 22.92
C VAL A 250 25.82 -32.03 23.56
N PRO A 251 26.03 -33.32 23.22
CA PRO A 251 25.38 -34.42 23.92
C PRO A 251 25.86 -34.50 25.38
N THR A 252 24.94 -34.75 26.30
CA THR A 252 25.25 -34.84 27.74
C THR A 252 24.81 -36.16 28.35
N GLU A 253 25.54 -36.57 29.38
CA GLU A 253 25.22 -37.68 30.25
C GLU A 253 24.02 -37.39 31.16
N ARG A 254 23.62 -38.36 31.99
CA ARG A 254 22.48 -38.17 32.93
C ARG A 254 22.80 -37.15 34.03
N ASP A 255 24.07 -37.01 34.36
CA ASP A 255 24.56 -36.06 35.36
C ASP A 255 24.81 -34.65 34.76
N GLY A 256 24.59 -34.47 33.46
CA GLY A 256 24.76 -33.20 32.77
C GLY A 256 26.20 -32.91 32.34
N THR A 257 27.14 -33.83 32.56
CA THR A 257 28.48 -33.73 31.99
C THR A 257 28.44 -33.94 30.47
N PRO A 258 29.30 -33.28 29.68
CA PRO A 258 29.44 -33.62 28.27
C PRO A 258 29.79 -35.10 28.15
N VAL A 259 29.13 -35.81 27.24
CA VAL A 259 29.53 -37.19 26.96
C VAL A 259 30.93 -37.15 26.38
N ASP A 260 31.85 -37.87 27.00
CA ASP A 260 33.17 -38.07 26.43
C ASP A 260 33.01 -38.92 25.16
N ASN A 261 33.51 -38.40 24.04
CA ASN A 261 33.54 -39.13 22.78
C ASN A 261 34.75 -40.06 22.69
N GLU A 262 35.48 -40.28 23.80
CA GLU A 262 36.40 -41.41 23.93
C GLU A 262 35.65 -42.70 23.62
N GLU A 263 35.90 -43.13 22.39
CA GLU A 263 35.36 -44.28 21.70
C GLU A 263 35.30 -45.50 22.64
N ASP A 264 34.09 -45.99 22.96
CA ASP A 264 33.89 -47.42 23.19
C ASP A 264 34.07 -48.14 21.84
N SER A 265 35.29 -48.10 21.33
CA SER A 265 35.76 -48.89 20.19
C SER A 265 35.97 -50.32 20.67
N ALA A 266 35.60 -51.28 19.81
CA ALA A 266 35.76 -52.72 20.05
C ALA A 266 37.22 -53.17 20.30
N ASP A 267 38.20 -52.26 20.25
CA ASP A 267 39.62 -52.51 20.54
C ASP A 267 39.96 -52.54 22.05
N THR A 268 39.00 -52.20 22.92
CA THR A 268 39.20 -52.32 24.37
C THR A 268 38.94 -53.77 24.80
N THR A 269 39.98 -54.46 25.31
CA THR A 269 40.02 -55.92 25.57
C THR A 269 39.04 -56.47 26.64
N THR A 270 38.01 -55.72 27.02
CA THR A 270 37.05 -56.10 28.07
C THR A 270 35.60 -55.67 27.79
N VAL A 271 35.13 -55.74 26.55
CA VAL A 271 33.70 -55.55 26.24
C VAL A 271 33.02 -56.91 26.06
N GLY A 272 32.31 -57.37 27.09
CA GLY A 272 31.47 -58.56 27.03
C GLY A 272 30.10 -58.23 26.43
N ALA A 273 29.92 -58.42 25.13
CA ALA A 273 28.60 -58.34 24.50
C ALA A 273 27.82 -59.64 24.77
N SER A 274 27.06 -59.69 25.86
CA SER A 274 26.16 -60.83 26.16
C SER A 274 24.74 -60.63 25.61
N SER A 275 24.57 -59.76 24.61
CA SER A 275 23.26 -59.43 24.02
C SER A 275 23.34 -59.41 22.49
N THR A 276 22.46 -60.15 21.82
CA THR A 276 22.27 -60.11 20.36
C THR A 276 21.63 -58.81 19.85
N LEU A 277 21.35 -57.84 20.73
CA LEU A 277 20.77 -56.54 20.40
C LEU A 277 21.79 -55.38 20.38
N ILE A 278 23.03 -55.59 20.84
CA ILE A 278 24.04 -54.52 20.97
C ILE A 278 25.34 -54.99 20.28
N THR A 279 25.61 -54.44 19.10
CA THR A 279 26.90 -54.59 18.39
C THR A 279 27.85 -53.48 18.82
N ALA A 280 29.15 -53.78 18.91
CA ALA A 280 30.23 -52.85 19.32
C ALA A 280 30.61 -51.82 18.24
N ASP A 281 29.64 -51.41 17.43
CA ASP A 281 29.77 -50.35 16.45
C ASP A 281 28.81 -49.23 16.89
N GLU A 282 29.38 -48.17 17.45
CA GLU A 282 28.81 -46.83 17.68
C GLU A 282 27.36 -46.77 18.20
N ILE A 283 27.18 -46.62 19.52
CA ILE A 283 25.89 -46.16 20.05
C ILE A 283 25.74 -44.68 19.67
N PRO A 284 24.70 -44.25 18.93
CA PRO A 284 24.52 -42.85 18.58
C PRO A 284 24.30 -42.01 19.85
N ILE A 285 25.30 -41.20 20.21
CA ILE A 285 25.23 -40.29 21.36
C ILE A 285 24.46 -39.03 20.92
N THR A 286 23.14 -39.16 20.85
CA THR A 286 22.28 -38.03 20.47
C THR A 286 21.97 -37.11 21.66
N PRO A 287 21.89 -35.78 21.47
CA PRO A 287 21.58 -34.82 22.54
C PRO A 287 20.25 -35.08 23.25
N ARG A 288 20.23 -34.91 24.58
CA ARG A 288 19.03 -35.20 25.40
C ARG A 288 18.06 -34.03 25.53
N ALA A 289 18.51 -32.82 25.23
CA ALA A 289 17.75 -31.60 25.36
C ALA A 289 18.21 -30.59 24.30
N GLU A 290 17.36 -29.58 24.05
CA GLU A 290 17.75 -28.42 23.27
C GLU A 290 18.84 -27.63 24.00
N GLY A 291 19.92 -27.31 23.29
CA GLY A 291 21.04 -26.54 23.83
C GLY A 291 20.76 -25.04 23.95
N TYR A 292 19.63 -24.57 23.42
CA TYR A 292 19.34 -23.14 23.26
C TYR A 292 17.99 -22.78 23.85
N THR A 293 17.97 -21.68 24.62
CA THR A 293 16.74 -21.11 25.20
C THR A 293 16.43 -19.79 24.52
N GLY A 294 15.16 -19.56 24.17
CA GLY A 294 14.73 -18.35 23.48
C GLY A 294 13.24 -18.33 23.17
N TYR A 295 12.79 -17.27 22.51
CA TYR A 295 11.39 -17.16 22.06
C TYR A 295 11.16 -18.06 20.84
N ASN A 296 10.24 -19.02 20.96
CA ASN A 296 9.89 -19.97 19.91
C ASN A 296 11.13 -20.59 19.22
N THR A 297 12.00 -21.24 19.98
CA THR A 297 13.17 -21.95 19.41
C THR A 297 12.81 -23.32 18.85
N GLY A 298 11.76 -23.98 19.37
CA GLY A 298 11.45 -25.35 18.97
C GLY A 298 10.82 -25.47 17.58
N ASP A 299 11.48 -26.24 16.71
CA ASP A 299 11.14 -26.39 15.28
C ASP A 299 10.67 -27.80 14.89
N GLY A 300 10.75 -28.75 15.82
CA GLY A 300 10.41 -30.16 15.65
C GLY A 300 11.53 -30.98 15.01
N ILE A 301 12.75 -30.46 14.92
CA ILE A 301 13.91 -31.09 14.31
C ILE A 301 14.83 -31.59 15.42
N ALA A 302 15.45 -32.77 15.23
CA ALA A 302 16.43 -33.22 16.20
C ALA A 302 17.70 -32.35 16.17
N PRO A 303 18.31 -32.08 17.34
CA PRO A 303 19.60 -31.42 17.43
C PRO A 303 20.65 -32.07 16.51
N ASN A 304 21.57 -31.27 15.97
CA ASN A 304 22.67 -31.71 15.09
C ASN A 304 22.23 -32.44 13.80
N GLY A 305 20.95 -32.36 13.42
CA GLY A 305 20.45 -32.96 12.17
C GLY A 305 20.26 -34.48 12.22
N TYR A 306 20.15 -35.07 13.42
CA TYR A 306 19.82 -36.50 13.56
C TYR A 306 18.46 -36.83 12.92
N PRO A 307 18.27 -38.06 12.38
CA PRO A 307 17.02 -38.43 11.74
C PRO A 307 15.87 -38.47 12.77
N VAL A 308 14.72 -37.92 12.36
CA VAL A 308 13.49 -37.92 13.16
C VAL A 308 12.43 -38.75 12.44
N THR A 309 11.80 -39.68 13.16
CA THR A 309 10.68 -40.46 12.63
C THR A 309 9.36 -39.73 12.89
N PRO A 310 8.63 -39.25 11.87
CA PRO A 310 7.29 -38.69 12.07
C PRO A 310 6.27 -39.81 12.31
N SER A 311 5.48 -39.72 13.39
CA SER A 311 4.45 -40.72 13.70
C SER A 311 3.34 -40.15 14.59
N THR A 312 2.18 -40.82 14.65
CA THR A 312 1.09 -40.53 15.60
C THR A 312 1.16 -41.41 16.85
N SER A 313 2.05 -42.41 16.87
CA SER A 313 2.29 -43.31 17.98
C SER A 313 3.79 -43.58 18.18
N PHE A 314 4.17 -44.05 19.35
CA PHE A 314 5.57 -44.40 19.62
C PHE A 314 5.95 -45.71 18.91
N PRO A 315 7.13 -45.78 18.24
CA PRO A 315 7.67 -47.01 17.67
C PRO A 315 7.73 -48.15 18.69
N THR A 316 7.44 -49.38 18.26
CA THR A 316 7.40 -50.58 19.11
C THR A 316 8.78 -51.20 19.37
N SER A 317 9.79 -50.82 18.59
CA SER A 317 11.17 -51.31 18.72
C SER A 317 12.17 -50.16 18.58
N PRO A 318 12.22 -49.23 19.55
CA PRO A 318 13.16 -48.10 19.51
C PRO A 318 14.55 -48.47 20.01
N THR A 319 15.56 -47.81 19.46
CA THR A 319 16.94 -47.83 19.94
C THR A 319 17.19 -46.60 20.80
N VAL A 320 18.10 -46.71 21.79
CA VAL A 320 18.50 -45.58 22.62
C VAL A 320 19.00 -44.45 21.72
N GLY A 321 18.45 -43.25 21.89
CA GLY A 321 18.84 -42.09 21.09
C GLY A 321 17.97 -41.80 19.88
N ASP A 322 17.04 -42.69 19.51
CA ASP A 322 16.10 -42.45 18.42
C ASP A 322 15.18 -41.26 18.73
N TYR A 323 14.91 -40.44 17.71
CA TYR A 323 13.94 -39.35 17.79
C TYR A 323 12.64 -39.69 17.06
N VAL A 324 11.53 -39.27 17.66
CA VAL A 324 10.20 -39.36 17.06
C VAL A 324 9.47 -38.03 17.21
N LEU A 325 8.94 -37.52 16.10
CA LEU A 325 8.05 -36.36 16.11
C LEU A 325 6.61 -36.86 16.16
N ARG A 326 5.93 -36.54 17.27
CA ARG A 326 4.53 -36.89 17.49
C ARG A 326 3.63 -35.82 16.88
N LEU A 327 2.94 -36.19 15.80
CA LEU A 327 2.06 -35.30 15.02
C LEU A 327 0.64 -35.16 15.60
N ASP A 328 0.31 -35.95 16.62
CA ASP A 328 -0.98 -35.95 17.29
C ASP A 328 -1.11 -34.89 18.41
N TYR A 329 0.01 -34.32 18.86
CA TYR A 329 0.00 -33.23 19.83
C TYR A 329 -0.16 -31.87 19.14
N LYS A 330 -0.75 -30.91 19.84
CA LYS A 330 -0.80 -29.50 19.41
C LYS A 330 -0.16 -28.61 20.48
N PRO A 331 1.01 -27.99 20.23
CA PRO A 331 1.91 -28.18 19.07
C PRO A 331 2.48 -29.61 18.98
N ASN A 332 2.96 -30.00 17.79
CA ASN A 332 3.67 -31.28 17.59
C ASN A 332 4.87 -31.36 18.55
N ARG A 333 5.23 -32.57 19.00
CA ARG A 333 6.25 -32.73 20.05
C ARG A 333 7.34 -33.69 19.65
N LEU A 334 8.59 -33.30 19.86
CA LEU A 334 9.75 -34.14 19.63
C LEU A 334 10.07 -34.93 20.90
N PHE A 335 10.28 -36.23 20.76
CA PHE A 335 10.70 -37.13 21.83
C PHE A 335 11.98 -37.87 21.44
N ARG A 336 12.79 -38.21 22.45
CA ARG A 336 13.97 -39.06 22.35
C ARG A 336 13.82 -40.27 23.25
N TYR A 337 14.21 -41.46 22.78
CA TYR A 337 14.17 -42.67 23.59
C TYR A 337 15.39 -42.74 24.54
N ASP A 338 15.15 -42.90 25.85
CA ASP A 338 16.20 -42.97 26.89
C ASP A 338 16.67 -44.40 27.20
N GLY A 339 16.11 -45.41 26.54
CA GLY A 339 16.34 -46.83 26.80
C GLY A 339 15.27 -47.52 27.63
N ASN A 340 14.42 -46.74 28.32
CA ASN A 340 13.26 -47.25 29.07
C ASN A 340 11.96 -46.59 28.61
N ARG A 341 11.99 -45.32 28.25
CA ARG A 341 10.82 -44.50 27.89
C ARG A 341 11.17 -43.40 26.89
N TRP A 342 10.13 -42.85 26.29
CA TRP A 342 10.23 -41.65 25.47
C TRP A 342 10.22 -40.40 26.34
N VAL A 343 11.28 -39.61 26.26
CA VAL A 343 11.44 -38.34 26.98
C VAL A 343 11.22 -37.19 26.01
N LYS A 344 10.41 -36.20 26.40
CA LYS A 344 10.16 -35.01 25.58
C LYS A 344 11.43 -34.16 25.48
N VAL A 345 11.77 -33.74 24.27
CA VAL A 345 12.89 -32.83 23.98
C VAL A 345 12.35 -31.42 23.79
N GLU A 346 11.43 -31.23 22.84
CA GLU A 346 10.87 -29.92 22.51
C GLU A 346 9.45 -29.97 21.93
N ASP A 347 8.83 -28.79 21.83
CA ASP A 347 7.57 -28.57 21.14
C ASP A 347 7.83 -27.77 19.84
N ALA A 348 7.25 -28.20 18.72
CA ALA A 348 7.33 -27.49 17.43
C ALA A 348 6.40 -26.27 17.44
N VAL A 349 6.90 -25.15 17.95
CA VAL A 349 6.14 -23.91 18.21
C VAL A 349 6.32 -22.84 17.13
N ARG A 350 7.30 -23.02 16.24
CA ARG A 350 7.59 -22.11 15.13
C ARG A 350 6.59 -22.29 13.99
N THR A 351 5.94 -21.20 13.57
CA THR A 351 4.90 -21.18 12.54
C THR A 351 5.12 -20.04 11.55
N SER A 352 4.54 -20.11 10.36
CA SER A 352 4.60 -18.99 9.41
C SER A 352 3.75 -17.84 9.91
N THR A 353 4.24 -16.61 9.82
CA THR A 353 3.57 -15.40 10.34
C THR A 353 2.98 -14.50 9.26
N THR A 354 3.33 -14.72 8.00
CA THR A 354 2.91 -13.84 6.89
C THR A 354 1.41 -13.97 6.65
N GLY A 355 0.72 -12.85 6.39
CA GLY A 355 -0.73 -12.86 6.14
C GLY A 355 -1.62 -13.15 7.35
N GLY A 356 -1.08 -13.16 8.58
CA GLY A 356 -1.86 -13.33 9.80
C GLY A 356 -2.36 -14.76 10.06
N VAL A 357 -1.83 -15.75 9.33
CA VAL A 357 -2.17 -17.18 9.50
C VAL A 357 -1.33 -17.87 10.59
N GLY A 358 -0.51 -17.12 11.30
CA GLY A 358 0.32 -17.65 12.36
C GLY A 358 -0.49 -18.22 13.52
N THR A 359 0.06 -19.26 14.12
CA THR A 359 -0.54 -19.99 15.25
C THR A 359 0.20 -19.75 16.56
N THR A 360 1.12 -18.77 16.62
CA THR A 360 1.81 -18.46 17.88
C THR A 360 0.83 -17.83 18.88
N GLN A 361 1.22 -17.80 20.16
CA GLN A 361 0.45 -17.08 21.17
C GLN A 361 0.28 -15.60 20.82
N LYS A 362 1.30 -14.98 20.18
CA LYS A 362 1.21 -13.59 19.71
C LYS A 362 0.19 -13.46 18.59
N ASP A 363 0.22 -14.35 17.60
CA ASP A 363 -0.71 -14.30 16.45
C ASP A 363 -2.16 -14.51 16.91
N ASN A 364 -2.38 -15.53 17.76
CA ASN A 364 -3.68 -15.79 18.35
C ASN A 364 -4.18 -14.63 19.23
N PHE A 365 -3.31 -13.78 19.76
CA PHE A 365 -3.72 -12.59 20.52
C PHE A 365 -4.00 -11.40 19.59
N VAL A 366 -3.10 -11.13 18.64
CA VAL A 366 -3.20 -9.99 17.72
C VAL A 366 -4.39 -10.15 16.79
N ASN A 367 -4.67 -11.36 16.30
CA ASN A 367 -5.74 -11.62 15.34
C ASN A 367 -7.08 -12.04 15.98
N ASN A 368 -7.18 -12.02 17.32
CA ASN A 368 -8.42 -12.36 18.00
C ASN A 368 -9.50 -11.28 17.85
N THR A 369 -10.57 -11.61 17.12
CA THR A 369 -11.77 -10.78 16.99
C THR A 369 -12.98 -11.36 17.72
N SER A 370 -12.80 -12.40 18.51
CA SER A 370 -13.87 -13.03 19.27
C SER A 370 -14.41 -12.10 20.36
N THR A 371 -15.67 -12.32 20.70
CA THR A 371 -16.37 -11.68 21.81
C THR A 371 -16.86 -12.74 22.79
N TYR A 372 -17.01 -12.37 24.05
CA TYR A 372 -17.64 -13.20 25.07
C TYR A 372 -18.80 -12.44 25.71
N THR A 373 -19.78 -13.16 26.25
CA THR A 373 -20.88 -12.60 27.03
C THR A 373 -20.56 -12.75 28.50
N ASP A 374 -20.59 -11.64 29.23
CA ASP A 374 -20.38 -11.60 30.68
C ASP A 374 -21.59 -12.17 31.43
N GLU A 375 -21.45 -12.43 32.73
CA GLU A 375 -22.56 -12.89 33.59
C GLU A 375 -23.72 -11.88 33.64
N ASP A 376 -23.42 -10.61 33.40
CA ASP A 376 -24.38 -9.51 33.30
C ASP A 376 -25.06 -9.40 31.92
N GLY A 377 -24.78 -10.32 30.98
CA GLY A 377 -25.38 -10.33 29.63
C GLY A 377 -24.72 -9.38 28.62
N ASN A 378 -23.67 -8.67 29.01
CA ASN A 378 -22.95 -7.72 28.15
C ASN A 378 -21.95 -8.43 27.23
N THR A 379 -21.92 -8.07 25.95
CA THR A 379 -20.97 -8.63 24.98
C THR A 379 -19.67 -7.83 24.95
N LYS A 380 -18.57 -8.42 25.43
CA LYS A 380 -17.25 -7.79 25.49
C LYS A 380 -16.29 -8.43 24.49
N LYS A 381 -15.31 -7.66 24.00
CA LYS A 381 -14.25 -8.18 23.11
C LYS A 381 -13.26 -9.00 23.93
N THR A 382 -12.90 -10.19 23.45
CA THR A 382 -11.89 -11.03 24.11
C THR A 382 -10.51 -10.37 24.04
N ARG A 383 -10.22 -9.64 22.95
CA ARG A 383 -9.00 -8.83 22.81
C ARG A 383 -9.25 -7.41 23.31
N GLN A 384 -8.81 -7.13 24.53
CA GLN A 384 -8.89 -5.80 25.15
C GLN A 384 -7.64 -5.52 25.99
N ARG A 385 -7.29 -4.24 26.17
CA ARG A 385 -6.21 -3.86 27.08
C ARG A 385 -6.69 -4.08 28.51
N LEU A 386 -5.76 -4.37 29.41
CA LEU A 386 -6.10 -4.54 30.83
C LEU A 386 -6.69 -3.25 31.43
N SER A 387 -6.26 -2.08 30.95
CA SER A 387 -6.87 -0.79 31.32
C SER A 387 -8.34 -0.72 30.93
N ASP A 388 -8.66 -1.13 29.71
CA ASP A 388 -10.00 -1.01 29.14
C ASP A 388 -10.95 -2.00 29.82
N ALA A 389 -10.44 -3.20 30.15
CA ALA A 389 -11.18 -4.22 30.90
C ALA A 389 -11.49 -3.82 32.35
N LEU A 390 -10.65 -2.99 32.97
CA LEU A 390 -10.75 -2.57 34.37
C LEU A 390 -11.33 -1.16 34.53
N THR A 391 -11.61 -0.45 33.43
CA THR A 391 -12.22 0.87 33.51
C THR A 391 -13.70 0.71 33.86
N PRO A 392 -14.20 1.38 34.92
CA PRO A 392 -15.63 1.35 35.23
C PRO A 392 -16.44 1.93 34.07
N GLU A 393 -17.40 1.17 33.57
CA GLU A 393 -18.39 1.66 32.60
C GLU A 393 -19.55 2.33 33.38
N GLU A 394 -20.17 3.37 32.82
CA GLU A 394 -21.35 4.00 33.43
C GLU A 394 -22.51 2.99 33.45
N ASP A 395 -23.17 2.82 34.60
CA ASP A 395 -24.42 2.07 34.71
C ASP A 395 -25.48 2.73 33.81
N VAL A 396 -26.08 1.94 32.91
CA VAL A 396 -27.12 2.37 31.97
C VAL A 396 -28.47 2.55 32.66
#